data_AF-A0A2Y9TX44-F1
#
_entry.id   AF-A0A2Y9TX44-F1
#
_cell.length_a   1.000
_cell.length_b   1.000
_cell.length_c   1.000
_cell.angle_alpha   90.00
_cell.angle_beta   90.00
_cell.angle_gamma   90.00
#
_symmetry.space_group_name_H-M   'P 1'
#
loop_
_entity.id
_entity.type
_entity.pdbx_description
1 polymer ?
#
loop_
_entity_poly.entity_id
_entity_poly.type
_entity_poly.pdbx_seq_one_letter_code
_entity_poly.pdbx_strand_id
1 'polypeptide(L)'
;MPLNTTLLAAALPTTSEHEPPPQPNYRLNNSVVWFLAFAPLLGFMLESVIAILIYGRRGLGYSVYQLLFTHPFWYLSVILNIALSYRDEHNLKKAGIDTSRYGAMTWLVPVYLWRRAKSLGQTPSYFWVWVILFGIIMLGTI
;
A
#
# COMPACT_ATOMS: atom_id res chain seq x y z
N MET A 1 10.00 -3.15 -53.67
CA MET A 1 11.24 -3.10 -52.86
C MET A 1 10.85 -2.66 -51.46
N PRO A 2 11.28 -3.36 -50.39
CA PRO A 2 10.92 -3.00 -49.01
C PRO A 2 11.62 -1.69 -48.58
N LEU A 3 10.93 -0.85 -47.80
CA LEU A 3 11.43 0.49 -47.40
C LEU A 3 12.68 0.45 -46.48
N ASN A 4 13.00 -0.70 -45.89
CA ASN A 4 14.09 -0.85 -44.91
C ASN A 4 15.51 -0.86 -45.52
N THR A 5 15.65 -0.87 -46.84
CA THR A 5 16.95 -0.87 -47.52
C THR A 5 17.33 0.50 -48.11
N THR A 6 16.55 1.54 -47.84
CA THR A 6 16.81 2.89 -48.37
C THR A 6 17.76 3.67 -47.47
N LEU A 7 18.63 4.51 -48.06
CA LEU A 7 19.56 5.39 -47.32
C LEU A 7 18.85 6.34 -46.34
N LEU A 8 17.55 6.57 -46.53
CA LEU A 8 16.70 7.32 -45.61
C LEU A 8 16.57 6.61 -44.24
N ALA A 9 16.54 5.27 -44.22
CA ALA A 9 16.54 4.48 -43.00
C ALA A 9 17.91 4.51 -42.26
N ALA A 10 19.00 4.74 -42.98
CA ALA A 10 20.34 4.90 -42.39
C ALA A 10 20.60 6.32 -41.86
N ALA A 11 19.88 7.33 -42.39
CA ALA A 11 19.99 8.73 -41.99
C ALA A 11 19.06 9.12 -40.83
N LEU A 12 18.07 8.27 -40.50
CA LEU A 12 17.31 8.43 -39.27
C LEU A 12 18.23 8.03 -38.10
N PRO A 13 18.44 8.90 -37.09
CA PRO A 13 19.04 8.44 -35.86
C PRO A 13 18.22 7.26 -35.38
N THR A 14 18.88 6.13 -35.09
CA THR A 14 18.29 4.99 -34.39
C THR A 14 17.98 5.43 -32.96
N THR A 15 17.09 6.42 -32.81
CA THR A 15 16.39 6.66 -31.57
C THR A 15 15.73 5.34 -31.27
N SER A 16 16.21 4.74 -30.20
CA SER A 16 15.67 3.52 -29.62
C SER A 16 14.28 3.86 -29.11
N GLU A 17 13.33 4.07 -30.01
CA GLU A 17 11.93 4.44 -29.76
C GLU A 17 11.11 3.19 -29.42
N HIS A 18 11.78 2.20 -28.82
CA HIS A 18 11.16 1.02 -28.24
C HIS A 18 11.41 0.94 -26.74
N GLU A 19 11.54 2.11 -26.09
CA GLU A 19 11.14 2.23 -24.71
C GLU A 19 9.78 2.95 -24.73
N PRO A 20 8.68 2.28 -24.36
CA PRO A 20 7.38 2.92 -24.36
C PRO A 20 7.48 4.18 -23.48
N PRO A 21 6.88 5.32 -23.89
CA PRO A 21 6.98 6.56 -23.14
C PRO A 21 6.67 6.26 -21.67
N PRO A 22 7.51 6.71 -20.71
CA PRO A 22 7.33 6.46 -19.30
C PRO A 22 5.87 6.70 -18.97
N GLN A 23 5.15 5.62 -18.66
CA GLN A 23 3.69 5.71 -18.62
C GLN A 23 3.35 6.79 -17.61
N PRO A 24 2.56 7.81 -17.98
CA PRO A 24 2.28 8.91 -17.09
C PRO A 24 1.73 8.34 -15.79
N ASN A 25 2.38 8.69 -14.68
CA ASN A 25 2.08 8.30 -13.30
C ASN A 25 0.59 8.42 -12.88
N TYR A 26 -0.24 9.00 -13.74
CA TYR A 26 -1.68 9.21 -13.66
C TYR A 26 -2.53 7.94 -13.78
N ARG A 27 -2.04 6.84 -14.39
CA ARG A 27 -2.84 5.59 -14.55
C ARG A 27 -2.68 4.57 -13.44
N LEU A 28 -1.87 4.84 -12.42
CA LEU A 28 -1.78 3.96 -11.26
C LEU A 28 -3.01 4.17 -10.37
N ASN A 29 -3.77 3.10 -10.16
CA ASN A 29 -4.93 3.13 -9.29
C ASN A 29 -4.48 3.35 -7.83
N ASN A 30 -4.50 4.59 -7.37
CA ASN A 30 -4.08 4.99 -6.03
C ASN A 30 -5.05 4.56 -4.92
N SER A 31 -6.14 3.87 -5.27
CA SER A 31 -7.11 3.37 -4.30
C SER A 31 -6.47 2.45 -3.26
N VAL A 32 -5.59 1.53 -3.69
CA VAL A 32 -4.92 0.58 -2.78
C VAL A 32 -4.04 1.30 -1.76
N VAL A 33 -3.34 2.34 -2.19
CA VAL A 33 -2.50 3.18 -1.31
C VAL A 33 -3.34 3.93 -0.30
N TRP A 34 -4.52 4.42 -0.70
CA TRP A 34 -5.46 5.03 0.21
C TRP A 34 -5.99 4.03 1.24
N PHE A 35 -6.39 2.83 0.82
CA PHE A 35 -6.74 1.76 1.77
C PHE A 35 -5.57 1.44 2.70
N LEU A 36 -4.34 1.45 2.19
CA LEU A 36 -3.14 1.22 2.99
C LEU A 36 -2.92 2.37 3.98
N ALA A 37 -3.14 3.63 3.59
CA ALA A 37 -3.07 4.79 4.48
C ALA A 37 -4.12 4.72 5.60
N PHE A 38 -5.31 4.20 5.30
CA PHE A 38 -6.37 3.93 6.27
C PHE A 38 -6.23 2.57 6.97
N ALA A 39 -5.17 1.80 6.72
CA ALA A 39 -5.00 0.47 7.30
C ALA A 39 -5.01 0.43 8.83
N PRO A 40 -4.48 1.42 9.58
CA PRO A 40 -4.58 1.44 11.04
C PRO A 40 -6.05 1.46 11.49
N LEU A 41 -6.87 2.29 10.84
CA LEU A 41 -8.30 2.40 11.12
C LEU A 41 -9.04 1.12 10.73
N LEU A 42 -8.80 0.61 9.53
CA LEU A 42 -9.44 -0.62 9.04
C LEU A 42 -9.06 -1.83 9.92
N GLY A 43 -7.80 -1.93 10.34
CA GLY A 43 -7.32 -2.97 11.24
C GLY A 43 -7.99 -2.89 12.60
N PHE A 44 -8.09 -1.69 13.18
CA PHE A 44 -8.77 -1.47 14.45
C PHE A 44 -10.27 -1.80 14.37
N MET A 45 -10.95 -1.38 13.29
CA MET A 45 -12.36 -1.73 13.08
C MET A 45 -12.56 -3.24 12.93
N LEU A 46 -11.69 -3.91 12.17
CA LEU A 46 -11.74 -5.36 11.97
C LEU A 46 -11.52 -6.13 13.28
N GLU A 47 -10.50 -5.75 14.05
CA GLU A 47 -10.24 -6.28 15.40
C GLU A 47 -11.45 -6.11 16.31
N SER A 48 -12.04 -4.91 16.32
CA SER A 48 -13.22 -4.60 17.15
C SER A 48 -14.43 -5.47 16.78
N VAL A 49 -14.72 -5.63 15.49
CA VAL A 49 -15.82 -6.48 15.01
C VAL A 49 -15.59 -7.94 15.41
N ILE A 50 -14.37 -8.46 15.21
CA ILE A 50 -14.03 -9.85 15.56
C ILE A 50 -14.12 -10.07 17.08
N ALA A 51 -13.62 -9.12 17.88
CA ALA A 51 -13.73 -9.17 19.33
C ALA A 51 -15.19 -9.20 19.79
N ILE A 52 -16.04 -8.32 19.25
CA ILE A 52 -17.47 -8.30 19.59
C ILE A 52 -18.16 -9.61 19.15
N LEU A 53 -17.85 -10.14 17.96
CA LEU A 53 -18.44 -11.38 17.48
C LEU A 53 -18.07 -12.61 18.34
N ILE A 54 -16.82 -12.69 18.79
CA ILE A 54 -16.30 -13.84 19.55
C ILE A 54 -16.71 -13.75 21.02
N TYR A 55 -16.55 -12.58 21.65
CA TYR A 55 -16.75 -12.38 23.09
C TYR A 55 -18.15 -11.86 23.41
N GLY A 56 -18.68 -10.93 22.61
CA GLY A 56 -20.02 -10.36 22.80
C GLY A 56 -21.15 -11.37 22.58
N ARG A 57 -20.96 -12.37 21.72
CA ARG A 57 -21.96 -13.44 21.51
C ARG A 57 -21.87 -14.56 22.57
N ARG A 58 -20.75 -14.69 23.29
CA ARG A 58 -20.51 -15.79 24.25
C ARG A 58 -20.88 -15.48 25.70
N GLY A 59 -21.35 -14.27 26.02
CA GLY A 59 -21.71 -13.90 27.41
C GLY A 59 -20.52 -13.92 28.38
N LEU A 60 -19.29 -13.94 27.85
CA LEU A 60 -18.08 -13.78 28.64
C LEU A 60 -18.07 -12.32 29.07
N GLY A 61 -18.30 -12.03 30.36
CA GLY A 61 -18.60 -10.71 30.93
C GLY A 61 -17.55 -9.60 30.77
N TYR A 62 -16.76 -9.62 29.71
CA TYR A 62 -15.90 -8.53 29.27
C TYR A 62 -16.77 -7.38 28.75
N SER A 63 -16.60 -6.21 29.36
CA SER A 63 -17.15 -4.98 28.78
C SER A 63 -16.42 -4.68 27.47
N VAL A 64 -17.13 -4.10 26.49
CA VAL A 64 -16.54 -3.70 25.19
C VAL A 64 -15.26 -2.90 25.40
N TYR A 65 -15.23 -2.03 26.41
CA TYR A 65 -14.05 -1.27 26.82
C TYR A 65 -12.84 -2.17 27.14
N GLN A 66 -12.98 -3.22 27.94
CA GLN A 66 -11.86 -4.11 28.28
C GLN A 66 -11.28 -4.83 27.05
N LEU A 67 -12.14 -5.19 26.10
CA LEU A 67 -11.72 -5.84 24.85
C LEU A 67 -10.91 -4.90 23.96
N LEU A 68 -11.27 -3.60 23.94
CA LEU A 68 -10.51 -2.59 23.22
C LEU A 68 -9.10 -2.43 23.79
N PHE A 69 -8.93 -2.39 25.12
CA PHE A 69 -7.62 -2.21 25.74
C PHE A 69 -6.73 -3.47 25.73
N THR A 70 -7.35 -4.65 25.69
CA THR A 70 -6.59 -5.91 25.71
C THR A 70 -5.94 -6.23 24.34
N HIS A 71 -6.42 -5.60 23.26
CA HIS A 71 -5.96 -5.82 21.88
C HIS A 71 -5.64 -7.29 21.54
N PRO A 72 -6.55 -8.25 21.81
CA PRO A 72 -6.27 -9.67 21.63
C PRO A 72 -6.00 -10.04 20.17
N PHE A 73 -6.37 -9.16 19.23
CA PHE A 73 -6.33 -9.40 17.79
C PHE A 73 -5.42 -8.41 17.06
N TRP A 74 -4.46 -7.79 17.74
CA TRP A 74 -3.50 -6.85 17.12
C TRP A 74 -2.82 -7.44 15.86
N TYR A 75 -2.61 -8.75 15.82
CA TYR A 75 -2.03 -9.47 14.68
C TYR A 75 -2.90 -9.43 13.42
N LEU A 76 -4.24 -9.32 13.54
CA LEU A 76 -5.14 -9.17 12.39
C LEU A 76 -4.89 -7.84 11.67
N SER A 77 -4.67 -6.76 12.44
CA SER A 77 -4.27 -5.47 11.89
C SER A 77 -2.94 -5.58 11.14
N VAL A 78 -1.95 -6.27 11.71
CA VAL A 78 -0.65 -6.49 11.05
C VAL A 78 -0.79 -7.31 9.77
N ILE A 79 -1.54 -8.41 9.79
CA ILE A 79 -1.78 -9.25 8.60
C ILE A 79 -2.49 -8.45 7.50
N LEU A 80 -3.49 -7.63 7.86
CA LEU A 80 -4.19 -6.76 6.91
C LEU A 80 -3.22 -5.76 6.27
N ASN A 81 -2.38 -5.12 7.08
CA ASN A 81 -1.35 -4.18 6.63
C ASN A 81 -0.39 -4.83 5.62
N ILE A 82 0.10 -6.05 5.92
CA ILE A 82 0.99 -6.81 5.03
C ILE A 82 0.28 -7.25 3.75
N ALA A 83 -0.97 -7.70 3.84
CA ALA A 83 -1.75 -8.13 2.68
C ALA A 83 -2.02 -6.98 1.70
N LEU A 84 -2.34 -5.79 2.24
CA LEU A 84 -2.55 -4.59 1.41
C LEU A 84 -1.24 -4.10 0.80
N SER A 85 -0.12 -4.14 1.53
CA SER A 85 1.17 -3.71 1.00
C SER A 85 1.68 -4.65 -0.11
N TYR A 86 1.51 -5.97 0.05
CA TYR A 86 1.81 -6.94 -1.00
C TYR A 86 0.93 -6.75 -2.25
N ARG A 87 -0.36 -6.41 -2.06
CA ARG A 87 -1.26 -6.14 -3.19
C ARG A 87 -0.89 -4.84 -3.93
N ASP A 88 -0.46 -3.81 -3.21
CA ASP A 88 0.07 -2.59 -3.83
C ASP A 88 1.35 -2.89 -4.63
N GLU A 89 2.28 -3.66 -4.05
CA GLU A 89 3.51 -4.09 -4.73
C GLU A 89 3.21 -4.88 -6.01
N HIS A 90 2.23 -5.79 -5.97
CA HIS A 90 1.79 -6.55 -7.15
C HIS A 90 1.21 -5.65 -8.24
N ASN A 91 0.46 -4.62 -7.86
CA ASN A 91 -0.08 -3.64 -8.81
C ASN A 91 1.03 -2.77 -9.42
N LEU A 92 2.05 -2.40 -8.64
CA LEU A 92 3.24 -1.69 -9.13
C LEU A 92 4.06 -2.55 -10.11
N LYS A 93 4.27 -3.83 -9.80
CA LYS A 93 4.92 -4.80 -10.71
C LYS A 93 4.17 -4.91 -12.04
N LYS A 94 2.83 -5.03 -11.99
CA LYS A 94 1.98 -5.08 -13.18
C LYS A 94 2.07 -3.81 -14.02
N ALA A 95 2.31 -2.67 -13.40
CA ALA A 95 2.50 -1.40 -14.09
C ALA A 95 3.91 -1.20 -14.66
N GLY A 96 4.79 -2.21 -14.56
CA GLY A 96 6.16 -2.15 -15.06
C GLY A 96 7.12 -1.37 -14.16
N ILE A 97 6.72 -1.05 -12.92
CA ILE A 97 7.61 -0.40 -11.96
C ILE A 97 8.49 -1.46 -11.31
N ASP A 98 9.80 -1.27 -11.38
CA ASP A 98 10.75 -2.13 -10.69
C ASP A 98 10.62 -1.93 -9.17
N THR A 99 10.15 -2.99 -8.51
CA THR A 99 9.82 -3.03 -7.08
C THR A 99 10.77 -3.93 -6.30
N SER A 100 11.85 -4.41 -6.93
CA SER A 100 12.86 -5.30 -6.36
C SER A 100 13.45 -4.79 -5.03
N ARG A 101 13.49 -3.47 -4.81
CA ARG A 101 13.97 -2.83 -3.57
C ARG A 101 12.90 -2.61 -2.49
N TYR A 102 11.62 -2.91 -2.75
CA TYR A 102 10.53 -2.71 -1.77
C TYR A 102 10.22 -3.97 -0.95
N GLY A 103 10.39 -5.18 -1.53
CA GLY A 103 9.89 -6.44 -0.96
C GLY A 103 10.37 -6.80 0.45
N ALA A 104 11.57 -6.38 0.85
CA ALA A 104 12.09 -6.62 2.21
C ALA A 104 11.46 -5.67 3.26
N MET A 105 10.87 -4.56 2.84
CA MET A 105 10.33 -3.50 3.71
C MET A 105 8.80 -3.42 3.69
N THR A 106 8.13 -4.31 2.96
CA THR A 106 6.67 -4.43 2.85
C THR A 106 5.99 -4.69 4.20
N TRP A 107 6.73 -5.18 5.21
CA TRP A 107 6.26 -5.31 6.59
C TRP A 107 6.06 -3.93 7.25
N LEU A 108 7.00 -2.99 7.11
CA LEU A 108 6.90 -1.69 7.77
C LEU A 108 6.17 -0.68 6.88
N VAL A 109 4.83 -0.73 6.94
CA VAL A 109 3.90 0.10 6.14
C VAL A 109 4.27 1.60 6.05
N PRO A 110 4.61 2.31 7.14
CA PRO A 110 5.00 3.72 7.03
C PRO A 110 6.25 3.92 6.15
N VAL A 111 7.26 3.06 6.31
CA VAL A 111 8.49 3.15 5.49
C VAL A 111 8.21 2.79 4.03
N TYR A 112 7.33 1.81 3.80
CA TYR A 112 6.87 1.43 2.46
C TYR A 112 6.19 2.62 1.74
N LEU A 113 5.21 3.26 2.38
CA LEU A 113 4.48 4.41 1.81
C LEU A 113 5.41 5.57 1.46
N TRP A 114 6.38 5.86 2.33
CA TRP A 114 7.35 6.92 2.10
C TRP A 114 8.28 6.62 0.92
N ARG A 115 8.81 5.39 0.84
CA ARG A 115 9.67 4.99 -0.30
C ARG A 115 8.91 4.97 -1.61
N ARG A 116 7.68 4.45 -1.62
CA ARG A 116 6.80 4.48 -2.79
C ARG A 116 6.59 5.92 -3.27
N ALA A 117 6.29 6.85 -2.37
CA ALA A 117 6.16 8.26 -2.73
C ALA A 117 7.46 8.80 -3.34
N LYS A 118 8.61 8.50 -2.74
CA LYS A 118 9.94 8.94 -3.21
C LYS A 118 10.30 8.35 -4.59
N SER A 119 9.97 7.09 -4.86
CA SER A 119 10.27 6.44 -6.14
C SER A 119 9.38 6.92 -7.28
N LEU A 120 8.13 7.25 -6.97
CA LEU A 120 7.16 7.80 -7.92
C LEU A 120 7.29 9.33 -8.08
N GLY A 121 8.18 9.97 -7.33
CA GLY A 121 8.30 11.44 -7.29
C GLY A 121 7.05 12.15 -6.76
N GLN A 122 6.19 11.43 -6.02
CA GLN A 122 4.95 11.94 -5.46
C GLN A 122 5.16 12.48 -4.04
N THR A 123 4.26 13.36 -3.60
CA THR A 123 4.27 13.84 -2.22
C THR A 123 3.91 12.70 -1.25
N PRO A 124 4.56 12.60 -0.07
CA PRO A 124 4.32 11.54 0.90
C PRO A 124 3.05 11.77 1.73
N SER A 125 1.96 12.23 1.13
CA SER A 125 0.70 12.55 1.84
C SER A 125 0.11 11.32 2.53
N TYR A 126 0.12 10.17 1.86
CA TYR A 126 -0.38 8.90 2.39
C TYR A 126 0.36 8.43 3.64
N PHE A 127 1.67 8.68 3.69
CA PHE A 127 2.50 8.37 4.85
C PHE A 127 2.05 9.18 6.07
N TRP A 128 1.86 10.49 5.92
CA TRP A 128 1.40 11.34 7.02
C TRP A 128 -0.01 10.97 7.49
N VAL A 129 -0.92 10.67 6.56
CA VAL A 129 -2.26 10.18 6.90
C VAL A 129 -2.19 8.90 7.74
N TRP A 130 -1.36 7.93 7.33
CA TRP A 130 -1.16 6.69 8.07
C TRP A 130 -0.62 6.95 9.48
N VAL A 131 0.41 7.79 9.61
CA VAL A 131 1.05 8.12 10.90
C VAL A 131 0.07 8.83 11.83
N ILE A 132 -0.70 9.79 11.32
CA ILE A 132 -1.70 10.52 12.11
C ILE A 132 -2.80 9.56 12.58
N LEU A 133 -3.34 8.72 11.70
CA LEU A 133 -4.37 7.74 12.06
C LEU A 133 -3.86 6.75 13.09
N PHE A 134 -2.66 6.20 12.87
CA PHE A 134 -2.02 5.29 13.82
C PHE A 134 -1.80 5.97 15.18
N GLY A 135 -1.33 7.21 15.18
CA GLY A 135 -1.13 8.00 16.41
C GLY A 135 -2.43 8.28 17.16
N ILE A 136 -3.51 8.64 16.44
CA ILE A 136 -4.84 8.86 17.04
C ILE A 136 -5.36 7.56 17.68
N ILE A 137 -5.23 6.43 16.98
CA ILE A 137 -5.68 5.13 17.50
C ILE A 137 -4.87 4.76 18.74
N MET A 138 -3.54 4.84 18.66
CA MET A 138 -2.67 4.55 19.80
C MET A 138 -2.97 5.45 21.00
N LEU A 139 -3.15 6.76 20.80
CA LEU A 139 -3.52 7.69 21.88
C LEU A 139 -4.91 7.39 22.46
N GLY A 140 -5.84 6.88 21.66
CA GLY A 140 -7.19 6.51 22.12
C GLY A 140 -7.25 5.16 22.84
N THR A 141 -6.23 4.32 22.70
CA THR A 141 -6.18 2.97 23.28
C THR A 141 -5.12 2.79 24.37
N ILE A 142 -4.35 3.84 24.69
CA ILE A 142 -3.46 3.97 25.86
C ILE A 142 -4.26 4.49 27.05
#